data_AF-A0A8J5MWY6-F1
#
_entry.id   AF-A0A8J5MWY6-F1
#
_cell.length_a   1.000
_cell.length_b   1.000
_cell.length_c   1.000
_cell.angle_alpha   90.00
_cell.angle_beta   90.00
_cell.angle_gamma   90.00
#
_symmetry.space_group_name_H-M   'P 1'
#
loop_
_entity.id
_entity.type
_entity.pdbx_description
1 polymer ?
#
loop_
_entity_poly.entity_id
_entity_poly.type
_entity_poly.pdbx_seq_one_letter_code
_entity_poly.pdbx_strand_id
1 'polypeptide(L)'
;MIDAQAFLPLDNVDEGMRYLKTVIPQDPPEAEELLMYIDCTYVSGSFRPIQQPVAMSSDAVMPLRMRCIPPMFAPHLWNVHDATMNNNARTNNICEGWNNKFFNLVGHYHPSVWRVIEWFQREEATVSIIIQQDGVGNPPRRRVRRRY
;
A
#
# COMPACT_ATOMS: atom_id res chain seq x y z
N MET A 1 -7.89 2.10 6.71
CA MET A 1 -7.37 3.36 6.13
C MET A 1 -8.55 4.31 5.95
N ILE A 2 -8.38 5.62 6.11
CA ILE A 2 -9.47 6.56 5.81
C ILE A 2 -9.53 6.71 4.29
N ASP A 3 -10.53 6.09 3.66
CA ASP A 3 -10.61 5.97 2.20
C ASP A 3 -10.48 7.30 1.47
N ALA A 4 -11.01 8.39 2.04
CA ALA A 4 -10.93 9.72 1.44
C ALA A 4 -9.48 10.20 1.23
N GLN A 5 -8.55 9.84 2.12
CA GLN A 5 -7.15 10.25 1.97
C GLN A 5 -6.43 9.53 0.82
N ALA A 6 -6.92 8.36 0.41
CA ALA A 6 -6.39 7.62 -0.73
C ALA A 6 -6.48 8.40 -2.04
N PHE A 7 -7.43 9.34 -2.10
CA PHE A 7 -7.75 10.12 -3.29
C PHE A 7 -7.21 11.54 -3.22
N LEU A 8 -6.47 11.92 -2.17
CA LEU A 8 -5.77 13.21 -2.16
C LEU A 8 -4.49 13.11 -2.98
N PRO A 9 -4.06 14.19 -3.66
CA PRO A 9 -2.69 14.30 -4.14
C PRO A 9 -1.71 13.98 -3.00
N LEU A 10 -0.61 13.28 -3.30
CA LEU A 10 0.35 12.85 -2.27
C LEU A 10 0.82 14.00 -1.39
N ASP A 11 1.09 15.16 -1.99
CA ASP A 11 1.55 16.37 -1.29
C ASP A 11 0.51 16.94 -0.30
N ASN A 12 -0.77 16.60 -0.48
CA ASN A 12 -1.88 17.09 0.33
C ASN A 12 -2.32 16.08 1.41
N VAL A 13 -1.76 14.87 1.43
CA VAL A 13 -2.16 13.82 2.39
C VAL A 13 -1.90 14.28 3.83
N ASP A 14 -0.74 14.87 4.09
CA ASP A 14 -0.39 15.39 5.42
C ASP A 14 -1.32 16.54 5.85
N GLU A 15 -1.68 17.43 4.92
CA GLU A 15 -2.61 18.53 5.18
C GLU A 15 -4.02 18.01 5.47
N GLY A 16 -4.49 17.04 4.69
CA GLY A 16 -5.77 16.36 4.91
C GLY A 16 -5.82 15.69 6.28
N MET A 17 -4.74 15.04 6.71
CA MET A 17 -4.65 14.43 8.03
C MET A 17 -4.68 15.49 9.15
N ARG A 18 -3.96 16.61 8.99
CA ARG A 18 -4.03 17.72 9.96
C ARG A 18 -5.44 18.28 10.07
N TYR A 19 -6.15 18.44 8.95
CA TYR A 19 -7.54 18.89 8.95
C TYR A 19 -8.46 17.90 9.66
N LEU A 20 -8.31 16.59 9.45
CA LEU A 20 -9.15 15.60 10.14
C LEU A 20 -8.99 15.66 11.67
N LYS A 21 -7.77 15.95 12.16
CA LYS A 21 -7.52 16.13 13.60
C LYS A 21 -8.24 17.33 14.20
N THR A 22 -8.59 18.35 13.40
CA THR A 22 -9.35 19.51 13.90
C THR A 22 -10.85 19.30 13.89
N VAL A 23 -11.34 18.35 13.08
CA VAL A 23 -12.78 18.10 12.87
C VAL A 23 -13.29 16.92 13.70
N ILE A 24 -12.41 15.99 14.10
CA ILE A 24 -12.85 14.79 14.79
C ILE A 24 -13.45 15.10 16.18
N PRO A 25 -14.61 14.52 16.53
CA PRO A 25 -15.16 14.65 17.88
C PRO A 25 -14.21 14.04 18.92
N GLN A 26 -14.05 14.72 20.06
CA GLN A 26 -13.26 14.18 21.19
C GLN A 26 -14.02 13.11 21.97
N ASP A 27 -15.35 13.14 21.90
CA ASP A 27 -16.23 12.14 22.50
C ASP A 27 -17.01 11.39 21.40
N PRO A 28 -16.96 10.05 21.37
CA PRO A 28 -16.23 9.18 22.29
C PRO A 28 -14.74 9.03 21.86
N PRO A 29 -13.82 8.75 22.80
CA PRO A 29 -12.36 8.86 22.60
C PRO A 29 -11.80 7.90 21.55
N GLU A 30 -12.52 6.83 21.22
CA GLU A 30 -12.13 5.81 20.24
C GLU A 30 -11.92 6.41 18.85
N ALA A 31 -12.60 7.50 18.52
CA ALA A 31 -12.44 8.20 17.25
C ALA A 31 -11.05 8.85 17.15
N GLU A 32 -10.61 9.53 18.20
CA GLU A 32 -9.29 10.14 18.28
C GLU A 32 -8.18 9.08 18.30
N GLU A 33 -8.36 8.00 19.07
CA GLU A 33 -7.41 6.88 19.12
C GLU A 33 -7.24 6.23 17.73
N LEU A 34 -8.33 6.00 17.02
CA LEU A 34 -8.30 5.45 15.66
C LEU A 34 -7.56 6.40 14.71
N LEU A 35 -7.86 7.70 14.76
CA LEU A 35 -7.22 8.68 13.89
C LEU A 35 -5.71 8.78 14.18
N MET A 36 -5.33 8.75 15.45
CA MET A 36 -3.93 8.76 15.89
C MET A 36 -3.20 7.51 15.40
N TYR A 37 -3.82 6.32 15.50
CA TYR A 37 -3.27 5.09 14.94
C TYR A 37 -3.06 5.21 13.43
N ILE A 38 -4.05 5.74 12.70
CA ILE A 38 -3.96 5.88 11.24
C ILE A 38 -2.85 6.87 10.86
N ASP A 39 -2.75 8.01 11.52
CA ASP A 39 -1.68 8.98 11.27
C ASP A 39 -0.29 8.40 11.54
N CYS A 40 -0.10 7.75 12.69
CA CYS A 40 1.17 7.14 13.04
C CYS A 40 1.57 5.99 12.10
N THR A 41 0.60 5.24 11.59
CA THR A 41 0.86 4.02 10.82
C THR A 41 0.98 4.30 9.31
N TYR A 42 0.22 5.26 8.79
CA TYR A 42 0.03 5.45 7.34
C TYR A 42 0.47 6.83 6.81
N VAL A 43 0.54 7.88 7.65
CA VAL A 43 0.75 9.26 7.18
C VAL A 43 2.01 9.88 7.77
N SER A 44 1.94 10.45 8.98
CA SER A 44 3.05 11.22 9.56
C SER A 44 4.14 10.36 10.19
N GLY A 45 3.83 9.12 10.58
CA GLY A 45 4.73 8.32 11.40
C GLY A 45 4.66 8.67 12.89
N SER A 46 5.59 8.13 13.69
CA SER A 46 5.59 8.32 15.16
C SER A 46 6.86 9.01 15.65
N PHE A 47 6.75 9.76 16.74
CA PHE A 47 7.91 10.36 17.40
C PHE A 47 8.34 9.51 18.60
N ARG A 48 9.63 9.23 18.73
CA ARG A 48 10.20 8.56 19.91
C ARG A 48 11.27 9.41 20.57
N PRO A 49 11.26 9.53 21.91
CA PRO A 49 12.34 10.21 22.62
C PRO A 49 13.65 9.44 22.43
N ILE A 50 14.72 10.15 22.07
CA ILE A 50 16.07 9.59 21.97
C ILE A 50 16.73 9.59 23.35
N GLN A 51 16.43 10.60 24.17
CA GLN A 51 16.97 10.78 25.51
C GLN A 51 15.87 11.32 26.45
N GLN A 52 15.88 10.86 27.70
CA GLN A 52 15.03 11.45 28.74
C GLN A 52 15.61 12.80 29.18
N PRO A 53 14.78 13.78 29.59
CA PRO A 53 15.27 15.04 30.13
C PRO A 53 16.09 14.77 31.39
N VAL A 54 17.35 15.18 31.40
CA VAL A 54 18.20 15.13 32.60
C VAL A 54 18.29 16.54 33.14
N ALA A 55 17.91 16.72 34.42
CA ALA A 55 18.11 17.98 35.12
C ALA A 55 19.62 18.24 35.27
N MET A 56 20.09 19.37 34.76
CA MET A 56 21.48 19.80 34.99
C MET A 56 21.61 20.40 36.39
N SER A 57 22.85 20.47 36.88
CA SER A 57 23.21 21.15 38.14
C SER A 57 23.02 22.68 38.12
N SER A 58 22.69 23.22 36.95
CA SER A 58 22.24 24.60 36.72
C SER A 58 20.78 24.53 36.26
N ASP A 59 19.98 25.57 36.51
CA ASP A 59 18.56 25.71 36.10
C ASP A 59 18.27 25.50 34.59
N ALA A 60 19.28 25.11 33.80
CA ALA A 60 19.15 24.69 32.41
C ALA A 60 18.66 23.23 32.28
N VAL A 61 17.48 23.03 31.68
CA VAL A 61 17.01 21.70 31.27
C VAL A 61 17.60 21.36 29.89
N MET A 62 18.20 20.17 29.75
CA MET A 62 18.62 19.66 28.44
C MET A 62 17.42 19.57 27.47
N PRO A 63 17.56 20.03 26.20
CA PRO A 63 16.44 19.99 25.27
C PRO A 63 16.04 18.54 24.94
N LEU A 64 14.74 18.28 24.92
CA LEU A 64 14.18 16.98 24.52
C LEU A 64 14.59 16.68 23.07
N ARG A 65 15.39 15.63 22.86
CA ARG A 65 15.71 15.13 21.52
C ARG A 65 14.73 14.03 21.15
N MET A 66 13.97 14.25 20.07
CA MET A 66 13.04 13.27 19.51
C MET A 66 13.53 12.77 18.15
N ARG A 67 13.22 11.51 17.83
CA ARG A 67 13.41 10.90 16.52
C ARG A 67 12.05 10.73 15.86
N CYS A 68 11.94 11.14 14.60
CA CYS A 68 10.82 10.76 13.75
C CYS A 68 11.04 9.34 13.22
N ILE A 69 10.03 8.49 13.37
CA ILE A 69 9.96 7.17 12.76
C ILE A 69 8.97 7.29 11.61
N PRO A 70 9.36 6.96 10.37
CA PRO A 70 8.47 7.04 9.23
C PRO A 70 7.24 6.12 9.42
N PRO A 71 6.12 6.40 8.73
CA PRO A 71 4.96 5.51 8.74
C PRO A 71 5.33 4.10 8.26
N MET A 72 4.69 3.08 8.83
CA MET A 72 4.90 1.68 8.44
C MET A 72 4.49 1.44 6.98
N PHE A 73 3.41 2.11 6.56
CA PHE A 73 2.90 2.05 5.19
C PHE A 73 2.82 3.48 4.64
N ALA A 74 3.91 3.96 4.04
CA ALA A 74 4.00 5.32 3.52
C ALA A 74 2.92 5.63 2.46
N PRO A 75 2.46 6.89 2.34
CA PRO A 75 1.37 7.29 1.45
C PRO A 75 1.47 6.77 0.01
N HIS A 76 2.66 6.82 -0.58
CA HIS A 76 2.90 6.36 -1.95
C HIS A 76 2.64 4.85 -2.19
N LEU A 77 2.51 4.04 -1.12
CA LEU A 77 2.20 2.61 -1.23
C LEU A 77 0.71 2.32 -1.36
N TRP A 78 -0.14 3.18 -0.79
CA TRP A 78 -1.59 2.96 -0.69
C TRP A 78 -2.43 4.02 -1.38
N ASN A 79 -1.84 5.16 -1.75
CA ASN A 79 -2.52 6.23 -2.46
C ASN A 79 -2.91 5.78 -3.87
N VAL A 80 -4.10 6.20 -4.31
CA VAL A 80 -4.69 5.86 -5.60
C VAL A 80 -5.11 7.10 -6.38
N HIS A 81 -4.70 8.30 -5.99
CA HIS A 81 -5.07 9.56 -6.65
C HIS A 81 -4.65 9.54 -8.13
N ASP A 82 -3.36 9.34 -8.41
CA ASP A 82 -2.86 9.36 -9.78
C ASP A 82 -3.42 8.19 -10.60
N ALA A 83 -3.61 7.02 -9.98
CA ALA A 83 -4.27 5.90 -10.63
C ALA A 83 -5.73 6.26 -11.01
N THR A 84 -6.44 6.98 -10.15
CA THR A 84 -7.81 7.43 -10.40
C THR A 84 -7.86 8.49 -11.49
N MET A 85 -6.98 9.49 -11.44
CA MET A 85 -6.93 10.58 -12.43
C MET A 85 -6.57 10.07 -13.83
N ASN A 86 -5.71 9.06 -13.91
CA ASN A 86 -5.30 8.44 -15.17
C ASN A 86 -6.23 7.28 -15.61
N ASN A 87 -7.35 7.04 -14.90
CA ASN A 87 -8.27 5.93 -15.16
C ASN A 87 -7.57 4.54 -15.19
N ASN A 88 -6.53 4.38 -14.37
CA ASN A 88 -5.81 3.13 -14.17
C ASN A 88 -6.49 2.25 -13.13
N ALA A 89 -6.08 0.98 -13.06
CA ALA A 89 -6.53 0.07 -12.01
C ALA A 89 -6.09 0.58 -10.62
N ARG A 90 -7.05 0.78 -9.71
CA ARG A 90 -6.81 1.26 -8.34
C ARG A 90 -6.38 0.16 -7.38
N THR A 91 -6.61 -1.10 -7.73
CA THR A 91 -6.30 -2.25 -6.88
C THR A 91 -5.31 -3.17 -7.58
N ASN A 92 -4.59 -3.95 -6.78
CA ASN A 92 -3.67 -4.99 -7.22
C ASN A 92 -4.38 -6.26 -7.74
N ASN A 93 -5.69 -6.23 -8.03
CA ASN A 93 -6.49 -7.41 -8.44
C ASN A 93 -5.86 -8.19 -9.61
N ILE A 94 -5.22 -7.48 -10.54
CA ILE A 94 -4.53 -8.10 -11.68
C ILE A 94 -3.32 -8.91 -11.19
N CYS A 95 -2.52 -8.33 -10.30
CA CYS A 95 -1.39 -8.99 -9.67
C CYS A 95 -1.84 -10.17 -8.80
N GLU A 96 -2.91 -10.02 -8.01
CA GLU A 96 -3.49 -11.12 -7.22
C GLU A 96 -4.00 -12.26 -8.11
N GLY A 97 -4.69 -11.91 -9.21
CA GLY A 97 -5.15 -12.87 -10.19
C GLY A 97 -3.99 -13.63 -10.86
N TRP A 98 -2.92 -12.92 -11.21
CA TRP A 98 -1.71 -13.53 -11.77
C TRP A 98 -0.99 -14.40 -10.74
N ASN A 99 -0.78 -13.92 -9.52
CA ASN A 99 -0.15 -14.68 -8.42
C ASN A 99 -0.94 -15.95 -8.10
N ASN A 100 -2.26 -15.87 -8.06
CA ASN A 100 -3.12 -17.04 -7.83
C ASN A 100 -3.01 -18.03 -9.01
N LYS A 101 -3.03 -17.56 -10.26
CA LYS A 101 -2.81 -18.42 -11.43
C LYS A 101 -1.43 -19.09 -11.36
N PHE A 102 -0.39 -18.32 -11.06
CA PHE A 102 0.99 -18.79 -10.96
C PHE A 102 1.14 -19.84 -9.85
N PHE A 103 0.58 -19.58 -8.66
CA PHE A 103 0.58 -20.54 -7.55
C PHE A 103 -0.07 -21.87 -7.94
N ASN A 104 -1.27 -21.82 -8.55
CA ASN A 104 -1.96 -23.03 -9.01
C ASN A 104 -1.19 -23.76 -10.12
N LEU A 105 -0.47 -23.03 -10.96
CA LEU A 105 0.30 -23.56 -12.07
C LEU A 105 1.60 -24.22 -11.61
N VAL A 106 2.30 -23.63 -10.64
CA VAL A 106 3.49 -24.23 -10.02
C VAL A 106 3.10 -25.45 -9.18
N GLY A 107 1.99 -25.39 -8.45
CA GLY A 107 1.42 -26.52 -7.69
C GLY A 107 2.25 -26.97 -6.49
N HIS A 108 3.24 -26.18 -6.06
CA HIS A 108 4.11 -26.48 -4.92
C HIS A 108 4.32 -25.23 -4.07
N TYR A 109 4.32 -25.41 -2.75
CA TYR A 109 4.52 -24.33 -1.79
C TYR A 109 5.98 -23.85 -1.71
N HIS A 110 6.94 -24.76 -1.98
CA HIS A 110 8.38 -24.49 -1.98
C HIS A 110 9.06 -25.08 -3.25
N PRO A 111 8.81 -24.51 -4.44
CA PRO A 111 9.46 -24.96 -5.66
C PRO A 111 10.97 -24.65 -5.64
N SER A 112 11.78 -25.47 -6.32
CA SER A 112 13.17 -25.12 -6.58
C SER A 112 13.26 -23.93 -7.55
N VAL A 113 14.35 -23.17 -7.48
CA VAL A 113 14.60 -22.04 -8.41
C VAL A 113 14.53 -22.49 -9.87
N TRP A 114 15.09 -23.66 -10.20
CA TRP A 114 15.03 -24.23 -11.55
C TRP A 114 13.60 -24.45 -12.02
N ARG A 115 12.75 -24.98 -11.15
CA ARG A 115 11.34 -25.21 -11.46
C ARG A 115 10.60 -23.90 -11.69
N VAL A 116 10.90 -22.87 -10.89
CA VAL A 116 10.35 -21.52 -11.09
C VAL A 116 10.76 -20.94 -12.45
N ILE A 117 12.03 -21.09 -12.85
CA ILE A 117 12.53 -20.61 -14.16
C ILE A 117 11.82 -21.32 -15.31
N GLU A 118 11.73 -22.66 -15.27
CA GLU A 118 11.01 -23.42 -16.31
C GLU A 118 9.56 -22.97 -16.45
N TRP A 119 8.89 -22.66 -15.32
CA TRP A 119 7.51 -22.17 -15.36
C TRP A 119 7.40 -20.77 -15.93
N PHE A 120 8.32 -19.86 -15.62
CA PHE A 120 8.34 -18.54 -16.26
C PHE A 120 8.50 -18.62 -17.77
N GLN A 121 9.38 -19.51 -18.26
CA GLN A 121 9.55 -19.74 -19.69
C GLN A 121 8.26 -20.28 -20.34
N ARG A 122 7.54 -21.19 -19.67
CA ARG A 122 6.25 -21.72 -20.18
C ARG A 122 5.14 -20.67 -20.20
N GLU A 123 5.06 -19.84 -19.16
CA GLU A 123 4.07 -18.76 -19.10
C GLU A 123 4.35 -17.70 -20.16
N GLU A 124 5.61 -17.30 -20.36
CA GLU A 124 6.02 -16.41 -21.44
C GLU A 124 5.63 -16.97 -22.81
N ALA A 125 5.96 -18.23 -23.10
CA ALA A 125 5.59 -18.86 -24.36
C ALA A 125 4.06 -18.86 -24.58
N THR A 126 3.28 -19.11 -23.53
CA THR A 126 1.82 -19.08 -23.58
C THR A 126 1.30 -17.67 -23.86
N VAL A 127 1.83 -16.65 -23.18
CA VAL A 127 1.44 -15.25 -23.35
C VAL A 127 1.82 -14.76 -24.75
N SER A 128 3.02 -15.09 -25.23
CA SER A 128 3.50 -14.76 -26.58
C SER A 128 2.58 -15.34 -27.66
N ILE A 129 2.11 -16.59 -27.52
CA ILE A 129 1.13 -17.18 -28.42
C ILE A 129 -0.20 -16.41 -28.39
N ILE A 130 -0.69 -16.03 -27.20
CA ILE A 130 -1.94 -15.26 -27.07
C ILE A 130 -1.83 -13.91 -27.77
N ILE A 131 -0.71 -13.20 -27.59
CA ILE A 131 -0.45 -11.91 -28.25
C ILE A 131 -0.40 -12.07 -29.77
N GLN A 132 0.28 -13.10 -30.27
CA GLN A 132 0.33 -13.39 -31.70
C GLN A 132 -1.05 -13.71 -32.28
N GLN A 133 -1.86 -14.52 -31.58
CA GLN A 133 -3.23 -14.83 -32.02
C GLN A 133 -4.12 -13.58 -32.04
N ASP A 134 -4.00 -12.72 -31.04
CA ASP A 134 -4.70 -11.43 -30.99
C ASP A 134 -4.33 -10.54 -32.19
N GLY A 135 -3.03 -10.45 -32.51
CA GLY A 135 -2.54 -9.73 -33.69
C GLY A 135 -3.04 -10.27 -35.03
N VAL A 136 -3.39 -11.56 -35.11
CA VAL A 136 -4.00 -12.20 -36.30
C VAL A 136 -5.54 -12.06 -36.29
N GLY A 137 -6.12 -11.39 -35.29
CA GLY A 137 -7.57 -11.18 -35.18
C GLY A 137 -8.30 -12.32 -34.48
N ASN A 138 -7.59 -13.19 -33.77
CA ASN A 138 -8.15 -14.23 -32.90
C ASN A 138 -7.93 -13.86 -31.43
N PRO A 139 -8.65 -12.84 -30.91
CA PRO A 139 -8.46 -12.38 -29.55
C PRO A 139 -8.82 -13.48 -28.54
N PRO A 140 -8.11 -13.55 -27.39
CA PRO A 140 -8.46 -14.49 -26.33
C PRO A 140 -9.88 -14.23 -25.83
N ARG A 141 -10.65 -15.31 -25.65
CA ARG A 141 -12.04 -15.21 -25.16
C ARG A 141 -12.07 -14.51 -23.79
N ARG A 142 -12.90 -13.46 -23.68
CA ARG A 142 -13.15 -12.77 -22.41
C ARG A 142 -13.69 -13.79 -21.41
N ARG A 143 -12.98 -13.98 -20.29
CA ARG A 143 -13.45 -14.85 -19.20
C ARG A 143 -14.64 -14.19 -18.52
N VAL A 144 -15.83 -14.75 -18.72
CA VAL A 144 -17.05 -14.35 -18.01
C VAL A 144 -17.13 -15.19 -16.73
N ARG A 145 -17.20 -14.55 -15.55
CA ARG A 145 -17.51 -15.28 -14.30
C ARG A 145 -18.90 -15.91 -14.45
N ARG A 146 -19.00 -17.24 -14.36
CA ARG A 146 -20.29 -17.91 -14.18
C ARG A 146 -20.86 -17.44 -12.84
N ARG A 147 -22.01 -16.77 -12.86
CA ARG A 147 -22.81 -16.56 -11.66
C ARG A 147 -23.46 -17.90 -11.33
N TYR A 148 -23.12 -18.47 -10.18
CA TYR A 148 -23.87 -19.56 -9.56
C TYR A 148 -24.92 -18.95 -8.64
#